data_AF-A0A1L8ED23-F1
#
_entry.id   AF-A0A1L8ED23-F1
#
_cell.length_a   1.000
_cell.length_b   1.000
_cell.length_c   1.000
_cell.angle_alpha   90.00
_cell.angle_beta   90.00
_cell.angle_gamma   90.00
#
_symmetry.space_group_name_H-M   'P 1'
#
loop_
_entity.id
_entity.type
_entity.pdbx_description
1 polymer ?
#
loop_
_entity_poly.entity_id
_entity_poly.type
_entity_poly.pdbx_seq_one_letter_code
_entity_poly.pdbx_strand_id
1 'polypeptide(L)'
;MPRNLDAEKDNPCLKEQELSYKCLNKNNFDREACEVYFANYKNCKDFWHKVRSDRRAKGISPYLPPVEERESIKAEYMKTKPKM
;
A
#
# COMPACT_ATOMS: atom_id res chain seq x y z
N MET A 1 4.21 -2.34 -22.86
CA MET A 1 5.02 -2.02 -21.66
C MET A 1 5.47 -3.33 -21.05
N PRO A 2 6.78 -3.58 -20.85
CA PRO A 2 7.24 -4.76 -20.12
C PRO A 2 6.67 -4.72 -18.69
N ARG A 3 6.24 -5.89 -18.18
CA ARG A 3 5.85 -6.04 -16.78
C ARG A 3 7.07 -5.71 -15.92
N ASN A 4 6.99 -4.68 -15.09
CA ASN A 4 8.01 -4.40 -14.10
C ASN A 4 7.93 -5.49 -13.02
N LEU A 5 8.82 -6.48 -13.09
CA LEU A 5 8.86 -7.62 -12.17
C LEU A 5 9.21 -7.22 -10.73
N ASP A 6 9.83 -6.04 -10.54
CA ASP A 6 10.18 -5.52 -9.23
C ASP A 6 9.13 -4.55 -8.67
N ALA A 7 8.02 -4.31 -9.40
CA ALA A 7 6.96 -3.42 -8.93
C ALA A 7 6.38 -3.86 -7.58
N GLU A 8 6.29 -5.17 -7.31
CA GLU A 8 5.84 -5.68 -6.01
C GLU A 8 6.86 -5.41 -4.90
N LYS A 9 8.15 -5.39 -5.21
CA LYS A 9 9.21 -5.08 -4.25
C LYS A 9 9.25 -3.59 -3.93
N ASP A 10 9.15 -2.73 -4.95
CA ASP A 10 9.32 -1.29 -4.76
C ASP A 10 8.04 -0.57 -4.34
N ASN A 11 6.87 -1.12 -4.70
CA ASN A 11 5.58 -0.54 -4.39
C ASN A 11 4.75 -1.45 -3.48
N PRO A 12 4.72 -1.20 -2.17
CA PRO A 12 3.96 -2.02 -1.23
C PRO A 12 2.44 -1.79 -1.30
N CYS A 13 1.99 -0.89 -2.20
CA CYS A 13 0.60 -0.54 -2.49
C CYS A 13 0.23 -0.80 -3.96
N LEU A 14 0.97 -1.69 -4.65
CA LEU A 14 0.74 -2.01 -6.06
C LEU A 14 -0.71 -2.46 -6.30
N LYS A 15 -1.23 -3.33 -5.43
CA LYS A 15 -2.60 -3.84 -5.53
C LYS A 15 -3.65 -2.74 -5.46
N GLU A 16 -3.54 -1.82 -4.50
CA GLU A 16 -4.48 -0.70 -4.36
C GLU A 16 -4.38 0.28 -5.53
N GLN A 17 -3.18 0.47 -6.08
CA GLN A 17 -2.96 1.26 -7.29
C GLN A 17 -3.65 0.63 -8.51
N GLU A 18 -3.46 -0.67 -8.73
CA GLU A 18 -4.09 -1.41 -9.82
C GLU A 18 -5.62 -1.39 -9.72
N LEU A 19 -6.17 -1.53 -8.51
CA LEU A 19 -7.61 -1.42 -8.28
C LEU A 19 -8.14 -0.02 -8.60
N SER A 20 -7.39 1.03 -8.24
CA SER A 20 -7.74 2.41 -8.57
C SER A 20 -7.77 2.63 -10.09
N TYR A 21 -6.77 2.14 -10.82
CA TYR A 21 -6.77 2.21 -12.29
C TYR A 21 -7.87 1.36 -12.93
N LYS A 22 -8.14 0.18 -12.38
CA LYS A 22 -9.23 -0.68 -12.85
C LYS A 22 -10.60 -0.02 -12.67
N CYS A 23 -10.80 0.71 -11.57
CA CYS A 23 -12.01 1.48 -11.36
C CYS A 23 -12.14 2.62 -12.38
N LEU A 24 -11.09 3.41 -12.58
CA LEU A 24 -11.08 4.49 -13.56
C LEU A 24 -11.40 3.99 -14.98
N ASN A 25 -10.75 2.91 -15.40
CA ASN A 25 -10.98 2.31 -16.72
C ASN A 25 -12.42 1.83 -16.92
N LYS A 26 -13.11 1.40 -15.85
CA LYS A 26 -14.51 0.95 -15.91
C LYS A 26 -15.51 2.09 -15.91
N ASN A 27 -15.17 3.22 -15.29
CA ASN A 27 -16.07 4.35 -15.08
C ASN A 27 -15.72 5.55 -15.98
N ASN A 28 -15.13 5.32 -17.16
CA ASN A 28 -14.74 6.39 -18.10
C ASN A 28 -13.88 7.49 -17.45
N PHE A 29 -12.98 7.10 -16.54
CA PHE A 29 -12.12 7.98 -15.76
C PHE A 29 -12.86 8.94 -14.80
N ASP A 30 -14.11 8.64 -14.46
CA ASP A 30 -14.81 9.31 -13.36
C ASP A 30 -14.10 9.01 -12.03
N ARG A 31 -13.61 10.08 -11.41
CA ARG A 31 -12.85 10.01 -10.16
C ARG A 31 -13.76 9.87 -8.95
N GLU A 32 -14.95 10.45 -8.99
CA GLU A 32 -15.91 10.41 -7.90
C GLU A 32 -16.43 8.99 -7.69
N ALA A 33 -16.67 8.27 -8.79
CA ALA A 33 -17.02 6.84 -8.77
C ALA A 33 -15.93 5.94 -8.13
N CYS A 34 -14.71 6.44 -7.95
CA CYS A 34 -13.54 5.67 -7.52
C CYS A 34 -12.94 6.13 -6.18
N GLU A 35 -13.61 7.01 -5.43
CA GLU A 35 -13.09 7.58 -4.17
C GLU A 35 -12.63 6.53 -3.17
N VAL A 36 -13.38 5.43 -3.00
CA VAL A 36 -13.02 4.35 -2.07
C VAL A 36 -11.68 3.70 -2.44
N TYR A 37 -11.40 3.53 -3.73
CA TYR A 37 -10.12 2.97 -4.19
C TYR A 37 -8.96 3.93 -3.93
N PHE A 38 -9.18 5.23 -4.14
CA PHE A 38 -8.18 6.25 -3.82
C PHE A 38 -7.93 6.36 -2.31
N ALA A 39 -8.99 6.28 -1.49
CA ALA A 39 -8.88 6.25 -0.05
C ALA A 39 -8.06 5.03 0.42
N ASN A 40 -8.31 3.85 -0.13
CA ASN A 40 -7.53 2.64 0.15
C ASN A 40 -6.06 2.79 -0.26
N TYR A 41 -5.79 3.33 -1.45
CA TYR A 41 -4.42 3.59 -1.90
C TYR A 41 -3.69 4.60 -0.99
N LYS A 42 -4.38 5.68 -0.58
CA LYS A 42 -3.84 6.67 0.37
C LYS A 42 -3.54 6.04 1.73
N ASN A 43 -4.49 5.28 2.29
CA ASN A 43 -4.33 4.58 3.57
C ASN A 43 -3.14 3.61 3.53
N CYS A 44 -2.97 2.89 2.42
CA CYS A 44 -1.82 2.01 2.22
C CYS A 44 -0.50 2.79 2.27
N LYS A 45 -0.39 3.90 1.52
CA LYS A 45 0.81 4.74 1.53
C LYS A 45 1.10 5.29 2.92
N ASP A 46 0.09 5.82 3.60
CA ASP A 46 0.24 6.40 4.94
C ASP A 46 0.72 5.37 5.96
N PHE A 47 0.21 4.13 5.87
CA PHE A 47 0.69 3.01 6.67
C PHE A 47 2.18 2.73 6.42
N TRP A 48 2.59 2.55 5.16
CA TRP A 48 3.98 2.24 4.84
C TRP A 48 4.95 3.38 5.10
N HIS A 49 4.49 4.63 4.99
CA HIS A 49 5.27 5.79 5.43
C HIS A 49 5.59 5.73 6.92
N LYS A 50 4.61 5.36 7.77
CA LYS A 50 4.84 5.17 9.21
C LYS A 50 5.81 4.03 9.49
N VAL A 51 5.62 2.87 8.86
CA VAL A 51 6.53 1.72 8.99
C VAL A 51 7.97 2.10 8.60
N ARG A 52 8.15 2.82 7.49
CA ARG A 52 9.48 3.29 7.05
C ARG A 52 10.10 4.27 8.04
N SER A 53 9.30 5.19 8.59
CA SER A 53 9.74 6.14 9.60
C SER A 53 10.18 5.42 10.88
N ASP A 54 9.40 4.45 11.36
CA ASP A 54 9.69 3.68 12.57
C ASP A 54 10.96 2.84 12.39
N ARG A 55 11.11 2.16 11.24
CA ARG A 55 12.33 1.39 10.93
C ARG A 55 13.56 2.29 10.84
N ARG A 56 13.43 3.47 10.25
CA ARG A 56 14.51 4.47 10.20
C ARG A 56 14.90 4.93 11.61
N ALA A 57 13.93 5.25 12.46
CA ALA A 57 14.20 5.66 13.84
C ALA A 57 14.90 4.56 14.66
N LYS A 58 14.61 3.29 14.36
CA LYS A 58 15.25 2.11 14.97
C LYS A 58 16.57 1.71 14.30
N GLY A 59 17.01 2.40 13.24
CA GLY A 59 18.23 2.04 12.49
C GLY A 59 18.13 0.74 11.68
N ILE A 60 16.92 0.24 11.39
CA ILE A 60 16.70 -1.03 10.69
C ILE A 60 16.69 -0.80 9.17
N SER A 61 17.63 -1.41 8.46
CA SER A 61 17.73 -1.40 6.99
C SER A 61 17.41 -2.79 6.42
N PRO A 62 16.67 -2.92 5.30
CA PRO A 62 16.08 -1.84 4.49
C PRO A 62 14.90 -1.14 5.20
N TYR A 63 14.69 0.15 4.90
CA TYR A 63 13.59 0.93 5.50
C TYR A 63 12.21 0.47 5.01
N LEU A 64 12.13 0.02 3.76
CA LEU A 64 10.95 -0.68 3.25
C LEU A 64 11.12 -2.17 3.54
N PRO A 65 10.21 -2.82 4.27
CA PRO A 65 10.33 -4.24 4.56
C PRO A 65 10.31 -5.11 3.28
N PRO A 66 11.07 -6.21 3.27
CA PRO A 66 10.97 -7.27 2.26
C PRO A 66 9.54 -7.79 2.15
N VAL A 67 9.17 -8.37 0.99
CA VAL A 67 7.79 -8.75 0.66
C VAL A 67 7.25 -9.79 1.66
N GLU A 68 8.09 -10.74 2.07
CA GLU A 68 7.82 -11.80 3.04
C GLU A 68 7.44 -11.27 4.44
N GLU A 69 7.95 -10.11 4.84
CA GLU A 69 7.63 -9.50 6.14
C GLU A 69 6.34 -8.66 6.11
N ARG A 70 5.81 -8.35 4.91
CA ARG A 70 4.75 -7.34 4.81
C ARG A 70 3.42 -7.80 5.37
N GLU A 71 3.10 -9.07 5.19
CA GLU A 71 1.82 -9.62 5.67
C GLU A 71 1.77 -9.64 7.19
N SER A 72 2.85 -10.04 7.86
CA SER A 72 2.94 -10.04 9.32
C SER A 72 2.89 -8.61 9.87
N ILE A 73 3.63 -7.67 9.28
CA ILE A 73 3.61 -6.26 9.70
C ILE A 73 2.20 -5.64 9.56
N LYS A 74 1.49 -5.94 8.45
CA LYS A 74 0.08 -5.52 8.29
C LYS A 74 -0.82 -6.16 9.34
N ALA A 75 -0.68 -7.46 9.60
CA ALA A 75 -1.51 -8.18 10.56
C ALA A 75 -1.34 -7.61 11.98
N GLU A 76 -0.10 -7.36 12.43
CA GLU A 76 0.17 -6.74 13.72
C GLU A 76 -0.43 -5.33 13.81
N TYR A 77 -0.31 -4.52 12.76
CA TYR A 77 -0.94 -3.20 12.72
C TYR A 77 -2.45 -3.26 12.86
N MET A 78 -3.11 -4.22 12.20
CA MET A 78 -4.57 -4.37 12.30
C MET A 78 -5.02 -4.77 13.70
N LYS A 79 -4.20 -5.50 14.48
CA LYS A 79 -4.50 -5.78 15.90
C LYS A 79 -4.51 -4.52 16.77
N THR A 80 -3.71 -3.51 16.42
CA THR A 80 -3.67 -2.23 17.16
C THR A 80 -4.86 -1.33 16.86
N LYS A 81 -5.63 -1.61 15.81
CA LYS A 81 -6.85 -0.86 15.49
C LYS A 81 -8.00 -1.34 16.36
N PRO A 82 -8.82 -0.42 16.89
CA PRO A 82 -10.05 -0.83 17.57
C PRO A 82 -10.89 -1.67 16.61
N LYS A 83 -11.35 -2.82 17.07
CA LYS A 83 -12.37 -3.60 16.36
C LYS A 83 -13.62 -2.73 16.30
N MET A 84 -13.99 -2.32 15.10
CA MET A 84 -15.30 -1.71 14.86
C MET A 84 -16.40 -2.74 15.10
#